data_AF-A0A7C1I5J8-F1
#
_entry.id   AF-A0A7C1I5J8-F1
#
_cell.length_a   1.000
_cell.length_b   1.000
_cell.length_c   1.000
_cell.angle_alpha   90.00
_cell.angle_beta   90.00
_cell.angle_gamma   90.00
#
_symmetry.space_group_name_H-M   'P 1'
#
loop_
_entity.id
_entity.type
_entity.pdbx_description
1 polymer ?
#
loop_
_entity_poly.entity_id
_entity_poly.type
_entity_poly.pdbx_seq_one_letter_code
_entity_poly.pdbx_strand_id
1 'polypeptide(L)'
;MKKQKLLSVLFLLATLSLQAQERDVYSLRLDIPLVDYPQNLSLPGHFPSMNQSLEWSLDVYELGFYGIDALGNVIFRPGKEPSSRLGNLPNQGLKYLLGLGFSRYASELPIPLGVWAHEEFHRTVLGEAGIPSKNGNWLFHRWDGTVYGVSDEALETLKRDDPSRLLYSYVAGIQYEVLLNRQISTGDFYHKRSLPKNPLLLYNAWYVYNYFRFSTSPASDSVKVIAPPHEDPDPALRDYAGADLTAWAFDMFHPGLPYTGSRDPFPGGEGVNRRVGFSDLPSEAQDYLVSQKWLSLLNFLNPAIFFVNRIPLGRDFSFNFFAQYAPTHFGNDIALFVPVKYRDYNLLFDAHRYGSRTAAGYGIGLGLFGFRLGERLTTDLELDLWNQPVSFLIDEKQAGGALSIGPTFYFSKTISAYVRITGKTRGWQMGNPYLDRNLSVRVGTNINIRKPD
;
A
#
# COMPACT_ATOMS: atom_id res chain seq x y z
N MET A 1 -20.24 26.38 -16.36
CA MET A 1 -19.06 27.23 -16.05
C MET A 1 -18.06 26.64 -15.04
N LYS A 2 -18.44 25.88 -14.00
CA LYS A 2 -17.48 25.28 -13.04
C LYS A 2 -16.63 24.12 -13.62
N LYS A 3 -17.22 23.25 -14.46
CA LYS A 3 -16.51 22.12 -15.10
C LYS A 3 -15.41 22.54 -16.09
N GLN A 4 -15.64 23.61 -16.85
CA GLN A 4 -14.66 24.15 -17.79
C GLN A 4 -13.45 24.75 -17.07
N LYS A 5 -13.65 25.45 -15.94
CA LYS A 5 -12.54 26.00 -15.14
C LYS A 5 -11.65 24.91 -14.54
N LEU A 6 -12.23 23.78 -14.10
CA LEU A 6 -11.45 22.64 -13.58
C LEU A 6 -10.61 21.98 -14.69
N LEU A 7 -11.19 21.80 -15.89
CA LEU A 7 -10.45 21.29 -17.05
C LEU A 7 -9.33 22.24 -17.46
N SER A 8 -9.57 23.55 -17.46
CA SER A 8 -8.55 24.56 -17.77
C SER A 8 -7.41 24.58 -16.75
N VAL A 9 -7.70 24.37 -15.46
CA VAL A 9 -6.67 24.28 -14.40
C VAL A 9 -5.84 22.99 -14.54
N LEU A 10 -6.46 21.85 -14.83
CA LEU A 10 -5.76 20.60 -15.16
C LEU A 10 -4.88 20.76 -16.41
N PHE A 11 -5.38 21.48 -17.43
CA PHE A 11 -4.63 21.79 -18.65
C PHE A 11 -3.44 22.72 -18.39
N LEU A 12 -3.61 23.73 -17.52
CA LEU A 12 -2.54 24.65 -17.10
C LEU A 12 -1.48 23.96 -16.23
N LEU A 13 -1.87 23.00 -15.38
CA LEU A 13 -0.91 22.20 -14.60
C LEU A 13 -0.12 21.22 -15.49
N ALA A 14 -0.78 20.64 -16.50
CA ALA A 14 -0.11 19.80 -17.51
C ALA A 14 0.90 20.60 -18.37
N THR A 15 0.65 21.89 -18.65
CA THR A 15 1.59 22.72 -19.41
C THR A 15 2.76 23.25 -18.58
N LEU A 16 2.56 23.52 -17.28
CA LEU A 16 3.63 23.89 -16.35
C LEU A 16 4.57 22.71 -16.02
N SER A 17 4.08 21.47 -16.09
CA SER A 17 4.85 20.23 -15.88
C SER A 17 5.92 19.94 -16.96
N LEU A 18 5.96 20.71 -18.05
CA LEU A 18 6.80 20.42 -19.21
C LEU A 18 8.14 21.16 -19.21
N GLN A 19 8.38 22.12 -18.30
CA GLN A 19 9.67 22.78 -18.20
C GLN A 19 10.58 22.03 -17.21
N ALA A 20 11.60 21.35 -17.76
CA ALA A 20 12.78 20.85 -17.04
C ALA A 20 12.68 19.55 -16.20
N GLN A 21 12.14 18.47 -16.77
CA GLN A 21 12.54 17.13 -16.30
C GLN A 21 13.84 16.71 -17.01
N GLU A 22 14.93 16.47 -16.26
CA GLU A 22 16.19 15.92 -16.81
C GLU A 22 15.96 14.53 -17.43
N ARG A 23 16.91 14.06 -18.26
CA ARG A 23 16.82 12.77 -18.98
C ARG A 23 16.64 11.57 -18.05
N ASP A 24 15.82 10.61 -18.48
CA ASP A 24 15.65 9.33 -17.79
C ASP A 24 16.96 8.55 -17.72
N VAL A 25 17.20 7.88 -16.59
CA VAL A 25 18.43 7.09 -16.37
C VAL A 25 18.17 5.60 -16.52
N TYR A 26 16.98 5.14 -16.09
CA TYR A 26 16.61 3.72 -16.08
C TYR A 26 15.43 3.44 -17.00
N SER A 27 15.46 2.28 -17.66
CA SER A 27 14.33 1.74 -18.41
C SER A 27 13.52 0.73 -17.58
N LEU A 28 14.18 -0.03 -16.69
CA LEU A 28 13.53 -1.00 -15.80
C LEU A 28 14.35 -1.14 -14.51
N ARG A 29 13.69 -1.22 -13.35
CA ARG A 29 14.33 -1.63 -12.10
C ARG A 29 13.44 -2.62 -11.38
N LEU A 30 14.03 -3.74 -10.97
CA LEU A 30 13.36 -4.81 -10.23
C LEU A 30 14.10 -5.06 -8.91
N ASP A 31 13.33 -5.34 -7.86
CA ASP A 31 13.75 -5.67 -6.51
C ASP A 31 13.28 -7.09 -6.17
N ILE A 32 14.22 -8.04 -6.15
CA ILE A 32 13.93 -9.46 -5.96
C ILE A 32 14.35 -9.87 -4.54
N PRO A 33 13.46 -9.72 -3.54
CA PRO A 33 13.74 -10.17 -2.18
C PRO A 33 13.75 -11.70 -2.12
N LEU A 34 14.84 -12.25 -1.59
CA LEU A 34 15.05 -13.70 -1.49
C LEU A 34 14.70 -14.22 -0.11
N VAL A 35 15.05 -13.46 0.93
CA VAL A 35 14.85 -13.84 2.33
C VAL A 35 14.37 -12.63 3.11
N ASP A 36 13.36 -12.81 3.96
CA ASP A 36 12.88 -11.85 4.95
C ASP A 36 12.72 -12.55 6.31
N TYR A 37 13.68 -12.33 7.20
CA TYR A 37 13.69 -12.86 8.56
C TYR A 37 13.09 -11.83 9.53
N PRO A 38 12.29 -12.23 10.53
CA PRO A 38 11.97 -13.61 10.89
C PRO A 38 10.77 -14.22 10.17
N GLN A 39 10.03 -13.45 9.37
CA GLN A 39 8.76 -13.89 8.76
C GLN A 39 8.86 -15.20 7.98
N ASN A 40 9.92 -15.38 7.16
CA ASN A 40 10.13 -16.60 6.39
C ASN A 40 10.45 -17.86 7.21
N LEU A 41 10.69 -17.74 8.52
CA LEU A 41 11.02 -18.89 9.37
C LEU A 41 10.06 -19.06 10.55
N SER A 42 9.53 -17.96 11.10
CA SER A 42 8.81 -17.98 12.38
C SER A 42 7.30 -17.93 12.27
N LEU A 43 6.75 -17.53 11.11
CA LEU A 43 5.31 -17.35 10.95
C LEU A 43 4.67 -18.51 10.16
N PRO A 44 3.49 -19.00 10.56
CA PRO A 44 2.65 -19.82 9.70
C PRO A 44 2.39 -19.10 8.37
N GLY A 45 2.44 -19.82 7.25
CA GLY A 45 2.36 -19.16 5.94
C GLY A 45 3.60 -18.33 5.59
N HIS A 46 4.76 -18.70 6.14
CA HIS A 46 6.07 -18.06 6.05
C HIS A 46 6.49 -17.39 4.73
N PHE A 47 5.98 -17.80 3.57
CA PHE A 47 6.41 -17.27 2.29
C PHE A 47 5.24 -17.04 1.32
N PRO A 48 5.16 -15.89 0.64
CA PRO A 48 6.03 -14.72 0.82
C PRO A 48 5.73 -13.96 2.13
N SER A 49 6.71 -13.21 2.64
CA SER A 49 6.51 -12.21 3.71
C SER A 49 5.72 -11.00 3.20
N MET A 50 5.16 -10.18 4.10
CA MET A 50 4.44 -8.94 3.75
C MET A 50 5.25 -8.00 2.84
N ASN A 51 6.56 -7.92 3.04
CA ASN A 51 7.36 -7.08 2.18
C ASN A 51 7.82 -7.77 0.90
N GLN A 52 8.00 -9.09 0.90
CA GLN A 52 8.22 -9.83 -0.34
C GLN A 52 7.02 -9.70 -1.26
N SER A 53 5.80 -9.81 -0.74
CA SER A 53 4.58 -9.62 -1.54
C SER A 53 4.47 -8.21 -2.12
N LEU A 54 4.82 -7.18 -1.33
CA LEU A 54 4.89 -5.80 -1.81
C LEU A 54 5.89 -5.63 -2.97
N GLU A 55 7.14 -6.06 -2.80
CA GLU A 55 8.16 -5.90 -3.84
C GLU A 55 7.85 -6.74 -5.08
N TRP A 56 7.33 -7.97 -4.91
CA TRP A 56 6.89 -8.78 -6.05
C TRP A 56 5.77 -8.09 -6.81
N SER A 57 4.80 -7.52 -6.10
CA SER A 57 3.73 -6.77 -6.75
C SER A 57 4.26 -5.54 -7.49
N LEU A 58 5.17 -4.79 -6.87
CA LEU A 58 5.81 -3.64 -7.50
C LEU A 58 6.53 -4.07 -8.79
N ASP A 59 7.33 -5.14 -8.74
CA ASP A 59 8.09 -5.67 -9.87
C ASP A 59 7.21 -6.14 -11.03
N VAL A 60 6.11 -6.84 -10.74
CA VAL A 60 5.17 -7.27 -11.80
C VAL A 60 4.47 -6.05 -12.41
N TYR A 61 4.12 -5.03 -11.62
CA TYR A 61 3.65 -3.76 -12.18
C TYR A 61 4.73 -3.07 -13.02
N GLU A 62 5.98 -2.99 -12.57
CA GLU A 62 7.10 -2.41 -13.32
C GLU A 62 7.26 -3.07 -14.69
N LEU A 63 7.18 -4.40 -14.76
CA LEU A 63 7.21 -5.15 -16.03
C LEU A 63 6.02 -4.82 -16.94
N GLY A 64 4.81 -4.75 -16.38
CA GLY A 64 3.61 -4.38 -17.13
C GLY A 64 3.70 -2.97 -17.71
N PHE A 65 4.11 -2.00 -16.90
CA PHE A 65 4.30 -0.61 -17.33
C PHE A 65 5.46 -0.44 -18.31
N TYR A 66 6.51 -1.26 -18.20
CA TYR A 66 7.58 -1.34 -19.20
C TYR A 66 7.04 -1.81 -20.56
N GLY A 67 6.19 -2.84 -20.57
CA GLY A 67 5.51 -3.30 -21.80
C GLY A 67 4.63 -2.22 -22.41
N ILE A 68 3.86 -1.49 -21.59
CA ILE A 68 3.00 -0.37 -22.04
C ILE A 68 3.85 0.76 -22.62
N ASP A 69 4.97 1.12 -21.98
CA ASP A 69 5.88 2.16 -22.48
C ASP A 69 6.45 1.78 -23.85
N ALA A 70 6.94 0.54 -23.97
CA ALA A 70 7.47 0.01 -25.22
C ALA A 70 6.43 0.01 -26.35
N LEU A 71 5.21 -0.48 -26.08
CA LEU A 71 4.11 -0.51 -27.06
C LEU A 71 3.74 0.90 -27.54
N GLY A 72 3.57 1.86 -26.63
CA GLY A 72 3.27 3.24 -26.99
C GLY A 72 4.36 3.87 -27.87
N ASN A 73 5.63 3.60 -27.56
CA ASN A 73 6.76 4.08 -28.35
C ASN A 73 6.81 3.48 -29.76
N VAL A 74 6.40 2.21 -29.93
CA VAL A 74 6.30 1.56 -31.25
C VAL A 74 5.19 2.19 -32.10
N ILE A 75 4.02 2.46 -31.49
CA ILE A 75 2.84 2.99 -32.20
C ILE A 75 3.07 4.44 -32.64
N PHE A 76 3.53 5.32 -31.73
CA PHE A 76 3.59 6.76 -31.98
C PHE A 76 4.96 7.30 -32.37
N ARG A 77 6.04 6.52 -32.21
CA ARG A 77 7.43 6.91 -32.53
C ARG A 77 7.76 8.35 -32.09
N PRO A 78 7.66 8.65 -30.79
CA PRO A 78 7.82 10.02 -30.29
C PRO A 78 9.16 10.63 -30.72
N GLY A 79 9.13 11.88 -31.16
CA GLY A 79 10.32 12.61 -31.59
C GLY A 79 11.29 12.87 -30.43
N LYS A 80 12.59 12.98 -30.74
CA LYS A 80 13.65 13.30 -29.75
C LYS A 80 13.72 14.79 -29.37
N GLU A 81 13.06 15.67 -30.14
CA GLU A 81 13.18 17.13 -30.03
C GLU A 81 12.15 17.77 -29.08
N PRO A 82 12.49 18.80 -28.29
CA PRO A 82 11.54 19.49 -27.39
C PRO A 82 10.36 20.16 -28.10
N SER A 83 10.50 20.52 -29.38
CA SER A 83 9.43 21.06 -30.23
C SER A 83 8.34 20.01 -30.57
N SER A 84 8.60 18.72 -30.30
CA SER A 84 7.66 17.60 -30.48
C SER A 84 6.73 17.34 -29.29
N ARG A 85 6.79 18.16 -28.22
CA ARG A 85 6.05 17.90 -26.96
C ARG A 85 4.53 17.85 -27.11
N LEU A 86 3.93 18.68 -27.98
CA LEU A 86 2.51 18.56 -28.33
C LEU A 86 2.23 17.30 -29.17
N GLY A 87 3.16 16.91 -30.04
CA GLY A 87 3.08 15.68 -30.84
C GLY A 87 3.21 14.38 -30.02
N ASN A 88 3.75 14.47 -28.80
CA ASN A 88 3.88 13.33 -27.88
C ASN A 88 2.67 13.15 -26.94
N LEU A 89 1.71 14.09 -26.95
CA LEU A 89 0.49 13.98 -26.14
C LEU A 89 -0.35 12.73 -26.47
N PRO A 90 -0.55 12.33 -27.75
CA PRO A 90 -1.25 11.09 -28.05
C PRO A 90 -0.57 9.84 -27.47
N ASN A 91 0.77 9.81 -27.48
CA ASN A 91 1.55 8.71 -26.89
C ASN A 91 1.38 8.66 -25.37
N GLN A 92 1.52 9.80 -24.68
CA GLN A 92 1.31 9.89 -23.23
C GLN A 92 -0.13 9.54 -22.84
N GLY A 93 -1.11 10.02 -23.61
CA GLY A 93 -2.52 9.71 -23.43
C GLY A 93 -2.82 8.22 -23.58
N LEU A 94 -2.31 7.59 -24.65
CA LEU A 94 -2.45 6.13 -24.84
C LEU A 94 -1.84 5.37 -23.66
N LYS A 95 -0.60 5.68 -23.29
CA LYS A 95 0.10 5.02 -22.19
C LYS A 95 -0.64 5.15 -20.86
N TYR A 96 -1.21 6.33 -20.58
CA TYR A 96 -1.99 6.54 -19.37
C TYR A 96 -3.29 5.72 -19.39
N LEU A 97 -4.00 5.69 -20.52
CA LEU A 97 -5.24 4.91 -20.67
C LEU A 97 -4.98 3.40 -20.57
N LEU A 98 -3.95 2.89 -21.25
CA LEU A 98 -3.53 1.50 -21.15
C LEU A 98 -3.06 1.17 -19.73
N GLY A 99 -2.30 2.06 -19.10
CA GLY A 99 -1.87 1.93 -17.71
C GLY A 99 -3.04 1.90 -16.73
N LEU A 100 -4.09 2.69 -16.96
CA LEU A 100 -5.29 2.68 -16.12
C LEU A 100 -6.08 1.37 -16.30
N GLY A 101 -6.27 0.93 -17.54
CA GLY A 101 -6.89 -0.36 -17.84
C GLY A 101 -6.11 -1.52 -17.23
N PHE A 102 -4.79 -1.54 -17.42
CA PHE A 102 -3.90 -2.52 -16.81
C PHE A 102 -4.01 -2.50 -15.28
N SER A 103 -3.92 -1.34 -14.65
CA SER A 103 -4.05 -1.23 -13.19
C SER A 103 -5.37 -1.79 -12.68
N ARG A 104 -6.50 -1.49 -13.35
CA ARG A 104 -7.84 -1.91 -12.95
C ARG A 104 -8.11 -3.40 -13.13
N TYR A 105 -7.68 -3.98 -14.24
CA TYR A 105 -8.01 -5.37 -14.59
C TYR A 105 -6.92 -6.34 -14.16
N ALA A 106 -5.65 -5.93 -14.17
CA ALA A 106 -4.55 -6.77 -13.73
C ALA A 106 -4.48 -6.89 -12.20
N SER A 107 -5.00 -5.90 -11.45
CA SER A 107 -5.12 -5.99 -9.99
C SER A 107 -6.01 -7.16 -9.53
N GLU A 108 -6.95 -7.59 -10.36
CA GLU A 108 -7.85 -8.70 -10.06
C GLU A 108 -7.23 -10.05 -10.44
N LEU A 109 -6.10 -10.09 -11.14
CA LEU A 109 -5.52 -11.36 -11.58
C LEU A 109 -4.94 -12.15 -10.38
N PRO A 110 -4.98 -13.49 -10.43
CA PRO A 110 -4.54 -14.33 -9.31
C PRO A 110 -3.01 -14.56 -9.36
N ILE A 111 -2.26 -13.47 -9.52
CA ILE A 111 -0.79 -13.40 -9.61
C ILE A 111 -0.31 -12.23 -8.74
N PRO A 112 1.00 -12.03 -8.50
CA PRO A 112 1.49 -10.99 -7.61
C PRO A 112 1.20 -9.55 -8.09
N LEU A 113 -0.04 -9.10 -7.89
CA LEU A 113 -0.63 -7.82 -8.25
C LEU A 113 -1.81 -7.54 -7.32
N GLY A 114 -2.20 -6.27 -7.17
CA GLY A 114 -3.47 -5.84 -6.56
C GLY A 114 -3.98 -6.72 -5.42
N VAL A 115 -5.11 -7.41 -5.67
CA VAL A 115 -5.84 -8.26 -4.72
C VAL A 115 -4.95 -9.36 -4.14
N TRP A 116 -4.02 -9.95 -4.89
CA TRP A 116 -3.14 -10.97 -4.32
C TRP A 116 -2.26 -10.41 -3.20
N ALA A 117 -1.66 -9.23 -3.43
CA ALA A 117 -0.79 -8.62 -2.44
C ALA A 117 -1.60 -8.05 -1.27
N HIS A 118 -2.81 -7.55 -1.54
CA HIS A 118 -3.81 -7.20 -0.53
C HIS A 118 -4.06 -8.36 0.44
N GLU A 119 -4.38 -9.54 -0.10
CA GLU A 119 -4.63 -10.75 0.70
C GLU A 119 -3.37 -11.24 1.44
N GLU A 120 -2.17 -11.15 0.85
CA GLU A 120 -0.93 -11.51 1.57
C GLU A 120 -0.67 -10.60 2.79
N PHE A 121 -1.09 -9.34 2.76
CA PHE A 121 -0.95 -8.44 3.91
C PHE A 121 -1.83 -8.90 5.08
N HIS A 122 -3.10 -9.24 4.82
CA HIS A 122 -3.98 -9.85 5.82
C HIS A 122 -3.37 -11.14 6.38
N ARG A 123 -2.93 -12.03 5.48
CA ARG A 123 -2.34 -13.33 5.81
C ARG A 123 -1.12 -13.21 6.70
N THR A 124 -0.26 -12.21 6.45
CA THR A 124 0.95 -12.00 7.25
C THR A 124 0.62 -11.53 8.67
N VAL A 125 -0.36 -10.63 8.85
CA VAL A 125 -0.76 -10.18 10.20
C VAL A 125 -1.40 -11.33 11.00
N LEU A 126 -2.22 -12.16 10.35
CA LEU A 126 -2.74 -13.39 10.95
C LEU A 126 -1.63 -14.38 11.31
N GLY A 127 -0.64 -14.55 10.43
CA GLY A 127 0.52 -15.39 10.68
C GLY A 127 1.33 -14.93 11.91
N GLU A 128 1.45 -13.62 12.12
CA GLU A 128 2.10 -13.08 13.32
C GLU A 128 1.33 -13.44 14.60
N ALA A 129 0.01 -13.50 14.55
CA ALA A 129 -0.83 -14.03 15.63
C ALA A 129 -0.78 -15.57 15.77
N GLY A 130 0.06 -16.27 15.00
CA GLY A 130 0.15 -17.72 15.00
C GLY A 130 -1.02 -18.43 14.29
N ILE A 131 -1.80 -17.70 13.51
CA ILE A 131 -2.97 -18.25 12.80
C ILE A 131 -2.59 -18.60 11.36
N PRO A 132 -2.53 -19.88 10.99
CA PRO A 132 -2.28 -20.28 9.61
C PRO A 132 -3.46 -19.89 8.72
N SER A 133 -3.16 -19.28 7.58
CA SER A 133 -4.15 -18.87 6.58
C SER A 133 -3.60 -18.98 5.16
N LYS A 134 -4.51 -18.99 4.18
CA LYS A 134 -4.25 -19.13 2.76
C LYS A 134 -4.84 -17.93 2.02
N ASN A 135 -4.08 -17.41 1.07
CA ASN A 135 -4.54 -16.40 0.13
C ASN A 135 -5.50 -17.07 -0.85
N GLY A 136 -6.63 -16.45 -1.20
CA GLY A 136 -7.65 -16.95 -2.10
C GLY A 136 -7.57 -16.35 -3.51
N ASN A 137 -6.53 -15.58 -3.80
CA ASN A 137 -6.30 -14.94 -5.10
C ASN A 137 -5.01 -15.43 -5.77
N TRP A 138 -4.91 -16.73 -6.02
CA TRP A 138 -3.71 -17.37 -6.56
C TRP A 138 -4.02 -18.41 -7.64
N LEU A 139 -3.29 -18.31 -8.76
CA LEU A 139 -3.57 -19.03 -10.01
C LEU A 139 -3.66 -20.56 -9.82
N PHE A 140 -2.92 -21.09 -8.85
CA PHE A 140 -2.79 -22.53 -8.66
C PHE A 140 -3.84 -23.14 -7.72
N HIS A 141 -4.73 -22.36 -7.08
CA HIS A 141 -5.77 -22.96 -6.24
C HIS A 141 -7.13 -22.24 -6.24
N ARG A 142 -7.21 -20.91 -6.17
CA ARG A 142 -8.44 -20.17 -5.86
C ARG A 142 -8.32 -18.75 -6.38
N TRP A 143 -9.42 -18.21 -6.92
CA TRP A 143 -9.46 -16.86 -7.47
C TRP A 143 -10.77 -16.17 -7.09
N ASP A 144 -10.89 -15.77 -5.82
CA ASP A 144 -12.07 -15.08 -5.30
C ASP A 144 -11.77 -13.94 -4.32
N GLY A 145 -10.49 -13.59 -4.13
CA GLY A 145 -10.11 -12.45 -3.30
C GLY A 145 -10.47 -12.64 -1.82
N THR A 146 -10.17 -13.81 -1.27
CA THR A 146 -10.45 -14.15 0.14
C THR A 146 -9.16 -14.47 0.89
N VAL A 147 -9.18 -14.39 2.22
CA VAL A 147 -8.20 -15.11 3.06
C VAL A 147 -8.94 -16.15 3.88
N TYR A 148 -8.56 -17.41 3.69
CA TYR A 148 -9.25 -18.56 4.28
C TYR A 148 -8.29 -19.46 5.06
N GLY A 149 -8.79 -20.52 5.67
CA GLY A 149 -8.07 -21.44 6.55
C GLY A 149 -8.14 -21.07 8.04
N VAL A 150 -8.93 -20.05 8.37
CA VAL A 150 -9.09 -19.53 9.74
C VAL A 150 -10.40 -20.03 10.33
N SER A 151 -10.38 -20.61 11.53
CA SER A 151 -11.60 -21.06 12.22
C SER A 151 -12.25 -19.95 13.04
N ASP A 152 -13.52 -20.11 13.37
CA ASP A 152 -14.24 -19.13 14.20
C ASP A 152 -13.68 -19.10 15.65
N GLU A 153 -13.17 -20.22 16.15
CA GLU A 153 -12.51 -20.32 17.47
C GLU A 153 -11.18 -19.58 17.51
N ALA A 154 -10.42 -19.60 16.40
CA ALA A 154 -9.19 -18.83 16.28
C ALA A 154 -9.48 -17.33 16.30
N LEU A 155 -10.54 -16.87 15.62
CA LEU A 155 -10.97 -15.47 15.64
C LEU A 155 -11.55 -15.06 17.00
N GLU A 156 -12.30 -15.92 17.67
CA GLU A 156 -12.77 -15.72 19.04
C GLU A 156 -11.59 -15.53 20.01
N THR A 157 -10.61 -16.43 19.92
CA THR A 157 -9.38 -16.36 20.74
C THR A 157 -8.61 -15.08 20.44
N LEU A 158 -8.42 -14.75 19.17
CA LEU A 158 -7.69 -13.54 18.78
C LEU A 158 -8.40 -12.27 19.26
N LYS A 159 -9.72 -12.17 19.09
CA LYS A 159 -10.50 -11.02 19.56
C LYS A 159 -10.36 -10.83 21.07
N ARG A 160 -10.42 -11.92 21.83
CA ARG A 160 -10.34 -11.91 23.30
C ARG A 160 -8.93 -11.55 23.78
N ASP A 161 -7.91 -12.16 23.21
CA ASP A 161 -6.55 -12.15 23.76
C ASP A 161 -5.68 -11.04 23.14
N ASP A 162 -5.91 -10.68 21.87
CA ASP A 162 -5.20 -9.59 21.17
C ASP A 162 -6.10 -8.90 20.13
N PRO A 163 -7.07 -8.06 20.57
CA PRO A 163 -7.98 -7.36 19.66
C PRO A 163 -7.24 -6.40 18.73
N SER A 164 -6.10 -5.83 19.16
CA SER A 164 -5.29 -4.96 18.31
C SER A 164 -4.77 -5.71 17.08
N ARG A 165 -4.39 -6.99 17.22
CA ARG A 165 -3.99 -7.78 16.06
C ARG A 165 -5.15 -8.11 15.14
N LEU A 166 -6.31 -8.46 15.68
CA LEU A 166 -7.51 -8.71 14.86
C LEU A 166 -7.85 -7.47 14.04
N LEU A 167 -7.91 -6.31 14.69
CA LEU A 167 -8.18 -5.04 14.03
C LEU A 167 -7.10 -4.69 13.01
N TYR A 168 -5.83 -5.00 13.29
CA TYR A 168 -4.77 -4.79 12.31
C TYR A 168 -4.96 -5.72 11.10
N SER A 169 -5.30 -6.99 11.33
CA SER A 169 -5.50 -7.95 10.26
C SER A 169 -6.53 -7.44 9.27
N TYR A 170 -7.68 -6.92 9.72
CA TYR A 170 -8.72 -6.37 8.83
C TYR A 170 -8.27 -5.23 7.93
N VAL A 171 -7.30 -4.41 8.34
CA VAL A 171 -6.94 -3.21 7.58
C VAL A 171 -5.62 -3.35 6.82
N ALA A 172 -4.91 -4.46 7.04
CA ALA A 172 -3.59 -4.70 6.47
C ALA A 172 -3.62 -4.68 4.93
N GLY A 173 -4.65 -5.25 4.30
CA GLY A 173 -4.82 -5.20 2.84
C GLY A 173 -4.79 -3.78 2.28
N ILE A 174 -5.61 -2.87 2.81
CA ILE A 174 -5.63 -1.45 2.40
C ILE A 174 -4.26 -0.77 2.57
N GLN A 175 -3.50 -1.17 3.59
CA GLN A 175 -2.17 -0.61 3.81
C GLN A 175 -1.19 -0.99 2.69
N TYR A 176 -1.41 -2.10 1.97
CA TYR A 176 -0.61 -2.44 0.81
C TYR A 176 -0.78 -1.40 -0.32
N GLU A 177 -2.00 -1.00 -0.70
CA GLU A 177 -2.18 -0.03 -1.79
C GLU A 177 -1.55 1.33 -1.44
N VAL A 178 -1.69 1.74 -0.17
CA VAL A 178 -1.10 2.99 0.34
C VAL A 178 0.42 2.90 0.32
N LEU A 179 1.00 1.81 0.79
CA LEU A 179 2.45 1.61 0.83
C LEU A 179 3.06 1.49 -0.58
N LEU A 180 2.39 0.79 -1.50
CA LEU A 180 2.80 0.69 -2.90
C LEU A 180 2.86 2.09 -3.56
N ASN A 181 1.88 2.95 -3.28
CA ASN A 181 1.89 4.33 -3.76
C ASN A 181 3.08 5.14 -3.20
N ARG A 182 3.45 4.94 -1.94
CA ARG A 182 4.64 5.58 -1.33
C ARG A 182 5.91 5.13 -2.05
N GLN A 183 6.07 3.83 -2.27
CA GLN A 183 7.25 3.26 -2.94
C GLN A 183 7.39 3.76 -4.39
N ILE A 184 6.30 3.77 -5.17
CA ILE A 184 6.32 4.26 -6.55
C ILE A 184 6.67 5.75 -6.56
N SER A 185 6.00 6.55 -5.73
CA SER A 185 6.15 8.02 -5.74
C SER A 185 7.56 8.46 -5.33
N THR A 186 8.13 7.84 -4.29
CA THR A 186 9.50 8.12 -3.84
C THR A 186 10.54 7.54 -4.82
N GLY A 187 10.32 6.31 -5.29
CA GLY A 187 11.20 5.63 -6.24
C GLY A 187 11.33 6.38 -7.55
N ASP A 188 10.23 6.84 -8.14
CA ASP A 188 10.22 7.63 -9.38
C ASP A 188 10.72 9.06 -9.15
N PHE A 189 10.50 9.62 -7.95
CA PHE A 189 11.08 10.90 -7.59
C PHE A 189 12.61 10.81 -7.59
N TYR A 190 13.24 9.84 -6.91
CA TYR A 190 14.71 9.76 -6.82
C TYR A 190 15.37 9.19 -8.08
N HIS A 191 14.71 8.22 -8.72
CA HIS A 191 15.22 7.51 -9.88
C HIS A 191 14.39 7.81 -11.11
N LYS A 192 14.90 8.70 -11.95
CA LYS A 192 14.22 9.15 -13.18
C LYS A 192 14.04 7.98 -14.14
N ARG A 193 12.79 7.69 -14.48
CA ARG A 193 12.33 6.63 -15.37
C ARG A 193 11.26 7.18 -16.33
N SER A 194 11.11 6.57 -17.50
CA SER A 194 10.02 6.89 -18.44
C SER A 194 8.71 6.15 -18.17
N LEU A 195 8.67 5.26 -17.18
CA LEU A 195 7.53 4.36 -17.01
C LEU A 195 6.28 5.12 -16.54
N PRO A 196 5.15 5.00 -17.25
CA PRO A 196 3.96 5.80 -17.00
C PRO A 196 3.12 5.20 -15.86
N LYS A 197 3.67 5.07 -14.65
CA LYS A 197 3.02 4.46 -13.47
C LYS A 197 2.00 5.37 -12.76
N ASN A 198 1.85 6.61 -13.22
CA ASN A 198 0.89 7.60 -12.73
C ASN A 198 -0.57 7.09 -12.65
N PRO A 199 -1.08 6.28 -13.61
CA PRO A 199 -2.40 5.65 -13.52
C PRO A 199 -2.54 4.66 -12.37
N LEU A 200 -1.46 3.96 -11.98
CA LEU A 200 -1.50 3.03 -10.86
C LEU A 200 -1.65 3.79 -9.54
N LEU A 201 -0.96 4.93 -9.39
CA LEU A 201 -1.14 5.81 -8.24
C LEU A 201 -2.60 6.28 -8.10
N LEU A 202 -3.21 6.67 -9.22
CA LEU A 202 -4.62 7.05 -9.28
C LEU A 202 -5.54 5.88 -8.93
N TYR A 203 -5.28 4.71 -9.51
CA TYR A 203 -6.08 3.52 -9.31
C TYR A 203 -6.07 3.09 -7.84
N ASN A 204 -4.91 3.05 -7.20
CA ASN A 204 -4.78 2.71 -5.78
C ASN A 204 -5.50 3.72 -4.87
N ALA A 205 -5.36 5.02 -5.13
CA ALA A 205 -6.10 6.06 -4.40
C ALA A 205 -7.63 5.91 -4.56
N TRP A 206 -8.07 5.61 -5.79
CA TRP A 206 -9.46 5.31 -6.09
C TRP A 206 -9.94 4.02 -5.42
N TYR A 207 -9.13 2.97 -5.42
CA TYR A 207 -9.47 1.67 -4.84
C TYR A 207 -9.76 1.82 -3.35
N VAL A 208 -8.85 2.46 -2.60
CA VAL A 208 -9.04 2.71 -1.17
C VAL A 208 -10.32 3.52 -0.91
N TYR A 209 -10.52 4.64 -1.61
CA TYR A 209 -11.74 5.42 -1.46
C TYR A 209 -13.01 4.66 -1.84
N ASN A 210 -12.95 3.88 -2.93
CA ASN A 210 -14.08 3.09 -3.39
C ASN A 210 -14.41 1.94 -2.43
N TYR A 211 -13.40 1.38 -1.75
CA TYR A 211 -13.63 0.35 -0.74
C TYR A 211 -14.38 0.94 0.46
N PHE A 212 -13.93 2.08 1.00
CA PHE A 212 -14.72 2.83 2.00
C PHE A 212 -16.11 3.22 1.50
N ARG A 213 -16.24 3.64 0.24
CA ARG A 213 -17.54 3.97 -0.36
C ARG A 213 -18.47 2.76 -0.34
N PHE A 214 -17.98 1.58 -0.73
CA PHE A 214 -18.72 0.32 -0.65
C PHE A 214 -19.13 0.02 0.79
N SER A 215 -18.20 0.08 1.73
CA SER A 215 -18.41 -0.21 3.15
C SER A 215 -19.36 0.75 3.86
N THR A 216 -19.56 1.97 3.34
CA THR A 216 -20.54 2.95 3.86
C THR A 216 -21.85 3.00 3.06
N SER A 217 -22.17 1.94 2.31
CA SER A 217 -23.31 1.91 1.40
C SER A 217 -24.20 0.69 1.59
N PRO A 218 -25.46 0.73 1.12
CA PRO A 218 -26.36 -0.43 1.12
C PRO A 218 -25.81 -1.66 0.37
N ALA A 219 -24.78 -1.48 -0.46
CA ALA A 219 -24.12 -2.61 -1.12
C ALA A 219 -23.42 -3.53 -0.10
N SER A 220 -22.86 -2.98 0.98
CA SER A 220 -22.27 -3.79 2.05
C SER A 220 -23.32 -4.66 2.76
N ASP A 221 -24.48 -4.08 3.09
CA ASP A 221 -25.63 -4.81 3.66
C ASP A 221 -26.15 -5.90 2.71
N SER A 222 -26.19 -5.58 1.42
CA SER A 222 -26.61 -6.55 0.39
C SER A 222 -25.64 -7.73 0.32
N VAL A 223 -24.33 -7.47 0.32
CA VAL A 223 -23.27 -8.50 0.26
C VAL A 223 -23.32 -9.42 1.49
N LYS A 224 -23.64 -8.90 2.68
CA LYS A 224 -23.86 -9.72 3.89
C LYS A 224 -24.94 -10.79 3.70
N VAL A 225 -25.94 -10.54 2.86
CA VAL A 225 -27.07 -11.47 2.63
C VAL A 225 -26.83 -12.36 1.42
N ILE A 226 -26.36 -11.79 0.31
CA ILE A 226 -26.28 -12.52 -0.97
C ILE A 226 -25.02 -13.38 -1.10
N ALA A 227 -23.92 -13.05 -0.42
CA ALA A 227 -22.67 -13.80 -0.54
C ALA A 227 -22.66 -15.10 0.25
N PRO A 228 -23.08 -15.15 1.55
CA PRO A 228 -22.96 -16.37 2.35
C PRO A 228 -23.62 -17.63 1.76
N PRO A 229 -24.80 -17.57 1.09
CA PRO A 229 -25.37 -18.76 0.44
C PRO A 229 -24.52 -19.37 -0.69
N HIS A 230 -23.51 -18.65 -1.17
CA HIS A 230 -22.56 -19.09 -2.19
C HIS A 230 -21.18 -19.42 -1.62
N GLU A 231 -20.99 -19.29 -0.32
CA GLU A 231 -19.75 -19.67 0.36
C GLU A 231 -19.79 -21.11 0.86
N ASP A 232 -18.62 -21.62 1.22
CA ASP A 232 -18.48 -22.96 1.76
C ASP A 232 -19.13 -23.06 3.15
N PRO A 233 -19.89 -24.13 3.46
CA PRO A 233 -20.45 -24.34 4.79
C PRO A 233 -19.38 -24.58 5.87
N ASP A 234 -18.15 -24.97 5.51
CA ASP A 234 -17.02 -25.10 6.43
C ASP A 234 -16.42 -23.70 6.76
N PRO A 235 -16.42 -23.27 8.03
CA PRO A 235 -15.81 -22.02 8.47
C PRO A 235 -14.37 -21.81 8.01
N ALA A 236 -13.58 -22.88 7.91
CA ALA A 236 -12.18 -22.81 7.49
C ALA A 236 -12.03 -22.53 5.99
N LEU A 237 -13.07 -22.68 5.18
CA LEU A 237 -13.03 -22.43 3.73
C LEU A 237 -13.68 -21.09 3.34
N ARG A 238 -14.28 -20.38 4.30
CA ARG A 238 -14.81 -19.02 4.13
C ARG A 238 -13.73 -17.97 4.26
N ASP A 239 -14.02 -16.79 3.72
CA ASP A 239 -13.22 -15.61 4.00
C ASP A 239 -13.22 -15.30 5.52
N TYR A 240 -12.08 -14.86 6.07
CA TYR A 240 -11.93 -14.65 7.51
C TYR A 240 -12.59 -13.35 8.01
N ALA A 241 -12.67 -12.32 7.14
CA ALA A 241 -13.20 -11.02 7.49
C ALA A 241 -14.59 -10.76 6.88
N GLY A 242 -14.84 -11.30 5.70
CA GLY A 242 -16.03 -11.04 4.88
C GLY A 242 -15.97 -9.68 4.20
N ALA A 243 -16.14 -8.61 4.98
CA ALA A 243 -16.00 -7.22 4.51
C ALA A 243 -15.13 -6.46 5.50
N ASP A 244 -13.86 -6.28 5.13
CA ASP A 244 -12.79 -5.81 6.02
C ASP A 244 -13.15 -4.59 6.86
N LEU A 245 -13.58 -3.51 6.21
CA LEU A 245 -13.77 -2.22 6.84
C LEU A 245 -15.00 -2.16 7.75
N THR A 246 -16.06 -2.91 7.45
CA THR A 246 -17.23 -3.00 8.32
C THR A 246 -16.96 -3.96 9.48
N ALA A 247 -16.24 -5.07 9.27
CA ALA A 247 -15.76 -5.94 10.35
C ALA A 247 -14.82 -5.18 11.31
N TRP A 248 -13.88 -4.41 10.74
CA TRP A 248 -12.99 -3.51 11.47
C TRP A 248 -13.74 -2.49 12.32
N ALA A 249 -14.70 -1.76 11.72
CA ALA A 249 -15.51 -0.80 12.47
C ALA A 249 -16.35 -1.50 13.56
N PHE A 250 -16.92 -2.67 13.26
CA PHE A 250 -17.75 -3.40 14.22
C PHE A 250 -16.97 -3.83 15.45
N ASP A 251 -15.85 -4.53 15.28
CA ASP A 251 -15.07 -5.05 16.41
C ASP A 251 -14.34 -3.93 17.16
N MET A 252 -13.99 -2.83 16.49
CA MET A 252 -13.36 -1.67 17.13
C MET A 252 -14.32 -0.91 18.06
N PHE A 253 -15.61 -0.82 17.69
CA PHE A 253 -16.65 -0.21 18.52
C PHE A 253 -17.26 -1.19 19.53
N HIS A 254 -16.99 -2.49 19.39
CA HIS A 254 -17.47 -3.54 20.29
C HIS A 254 -16.34 -4.49 20.75
N PRO A 255 -15.27 -3.99 21.39
CA PRO A 255 -14.13 -4.82 21.76
C PRO A 255 -14.47 -5.85 22.85
N GLY A 256 -15.48 -5.57 23.68
CA GLY A 256 -15.91 -6.47 24.76
C GLY A 256 -16.91 -7.55 24.36
N LEU A 257 -17.41 -7.53 23.12
CA LEU A 257 -18.34 -8.57 22.65
C LEU A 257 -17.57 -9.81 22.15
N PRO A 258 -17.99 -11.04 22.50
CA PRO A 258 -17.40 -12.25 21.94
C PRO A 258 -17.57 -12.30 20.42
N TYR A 259 -16.61 -12.87 19.69
CA TYR A 259 -16.63 -12.88 18.23
C TYR A 259 -17.83 -13.65 17.66
N THR A 260 -18.05 -14.86 18.17
CA THR A 260 -19.07 -15.82 17.75
C THR A 260 -20.45 -15.47 18.30
N GLY A 261 -20.54 -14.95 19.52
CA GLY A 261 -21.81 -14.57 20.14
C GLY A 261 -22.41 -13.26 19.64
N SER A 262 -21.63 -12.43 18.94
CA SER A 262 -22.07 -11.11 18.45
C SER A 262 -22.35 -11.06 16.95
N ARG A 263 -22.23 -12.18 16.24
CA ARG A 263 -22.44 -12.28 14.79
C ARG A 263 -23.63 -13.19 14.50
N ASP A 264 -24.27 -12.96 13.36
CA ASP A 264 -25.40 -13.79 12.93
C ASP A 264 -24.92 -15.23 12.68
N PRO A 265 -25.75 -16.25 12.93
CA PRO A 265 -25.46 -17.61 12.49
C PRO A 265 -25.24 -17.67 10.97
N PHE A 266 -24.30 -18.50 10.53
CA PHE A 266 -24.08 -18.68 9.09
C PHE A 266 -25.29 -19.40 8.45
N PRO A 267 -25.84 -18.90 7.33
CA PRO A 267 -27.02 -19.50 6.73
C PRO A 267 -26.68 -20.85 6.09
N GLY A 268 -27.31 -21.93 6.60
CA GLY A 268 -27.19 -23.27 6.00
C GLY A 268 -25.86 -23.98 6.25
N GLY A 269 -25.07 -23.56 7.25
CA GLY A 269 -23.80 -24.18 7.62
C GLY A 269 -23.45 -23.95 9.10
N GLU A 270 -22.21 -24.27 9.47
CA GLU A 270 -21.72 -24.13 10.85
C GLU A 270 -21.10 -22.75 11.10
N GLY A 271 -21.03 -22.35 12.37
CA GLY A 271 -20.37 -21.11 12.78
C GLY A 271 -21.13 -19.83 12.43
N VAL A 272 -20.40 -18.72 12.29
CA VAL A 272 -20.99 -17.38 12.14
C VAL A 272 -20.85 -16.79 10.74
N ASN A 273 -21.81 -15.94 10.37
CA ASN A 273 -21.67 -15.02 9.27
C ASN A 273 -20.65 -13.93 9.65
N ARG A 274 -19.46 -14.02 9.06
CA ARG A 274 -18.35 -13.10 9.33
C ARG A 274 -18.59 -11.70 8.75
N ARG A 275 -19.50 -11.58 7.76
CA ARG A 275 -19.84 -10.30 7.13
C ARG A 275 -20.69 -9.45 8.05
N VAL A 276 -20.22 -8.22 8.25
CA VAL A 276 -20.97 -7.16 8.91
C VAL A 276 -21.39 -6.15 7.84
N GLY A 277 -22.68 -5.80 7.80
CA GLY A 277 -23.21 -4.73 6.96
C GLY A 277 -23.04 -3.37 7.62
N PHE A 278 -23.06 -2.30 6.82
CA PHE A 278 -23.03 -0.94 7.36
C PHE A 278 -24.18 -0.65 8.33
N SER A 279 -25.36 -1.20 8.06
CA SER A 279 -26.56 -1.02 8.88
C SER A 279 -26.52 -1.82 10.19
N ASP A 280 -25.61 -2.80 10.32
CA ASP A 280 -25.37 -3.50 11.58
C ASP A 280 -24.50 -2.69 12.56
N LEU A 281 -23.83 -1.65 12.05
CA LEU A 281 -22.97 -0.79 12.87
C LEU A 281 -23.83 0.17 13.71
N PRO A 282 -23.44 0.47 14.95
CA PRO A 282 -24.07 1.54 15.72
C PRO A 282 -23.84 2.88 15.01
N SER A 283 -24.73 3.85 15.24
CA SER A 283 -24.68 5.15 14.55
C SER A 283 -23.31 5.84 14.66
N GLU A 284 -22.65 5.73 15.81
CA GLU A 284 -21.31 6.30 16.00
C GLU A 284 -20.24 5.63 15.12
N ALA A 285 -20.30 4.30 14.94
CA ALA A 285 -19.40 3.58 14.06
C ALA A 285 -19.68 3.89 12.59
N GLN A 286 -20.96 4.09 12.23
CA GLN A 286 -21.35 4.55 10.90
C GLN A 286 -20.75 5.93 10.59
N ASP A 287 -20.92 6.89 11.50
CA ASP A 287 -20.38 8.25 11.36
C ASP A 287 -18.84 8.24 11.29
N TYR A 288 -18.20 7.41 12.10
CA TYR A 288 -16.76 7.21 12.08
C TYR A 288 -16.28 6.69 10.72
N LEU A 289 -16.92 5.64 10.18
CA LEU A 289 -16.53 5.04 8.90
C LEU A 289 -16.79 6.00 7.72
N VAL A 290 -17.87 6.78 7.78
CA VAL A 290 -18.13 7.88 6.82
C VAL A 290 -17.04 8.95 6.90
N SER A 291 -16.57 9.29 8.10
CA SER A 291 -15.45 10.22 8.27
C SER A 291 -14.15 9.66 7.68
N GLN A 292 -13.86 8.38 7.91
CA GLN A 292 -12.71 7.69 7.33
C GLN A 292 -12.74 7.69 5.80
N LYS A 293 -13.92 7.46 5.18
CA LYS A 293 -14.11 7.57 3.72
C LYS A 293 -13.70 8.95 3.18
N TRP A 294 -14.05 10.01 3.89
CA TRP A 294 -13.67 11.36 3.44
C TRP A 294 -12.19 11.64 3.64
N LEU A 295 -11.60 11.14 4.73
CA LEU A 295 -10.15 11.22 4.97
C LEU A 295 -9.36 10.44 3.92
N SER A 296 -9.89 9.32 3.41
CA SER A 296 -9.21 8.54 2.38
C SER A 296 -9.04 9.30 1.05
N LEU A 297 -9.76 10.40 0.83
CA LEU A 297 -9.50 11.30 -0.31
C LEU A 297 -8.13 11.96 -0.26
N LEU A 298 -7.46 12.01 0.91
CA LEU A 298 -6.09 12.49 1.03
C LEU A 298 -5.11 11.68 0.17
N ASN A 299 -5.41 10.42 -0.12
CA ASN A 299 -4.59 9.58 -1.02
C ASN A 299 -4.55 10.11 -2.47
N PHE A 300 -5.48 11.00 -2.87
CA PHE A 300 -5.43 11.68 -4.16
C PHE A 300 -4.52 12.91 -4.17
N LEU A 301 -4.07 13.38 -3.00
CA LEU A 301 -3.14 14.50 -2.90
C LEU A 301 -1.72 14.02 -3.22
N ASN A 302 -1.48 13.75 -4.49
CA ASN A 302 -0.18 13.35 -5.01
C ASN A 302 -0.01 13.93 -6.43
N PRO A 303 0.83 14.95 -6.63
CA PRO A 303 1.08 15.54 -7.94
C PRO A 303 1.55 14.54 -9.00
N ALA A 304 2.19 13.43 -8.58
CA ALA A 304 2.60 12.36 -9.48
C ALA A 304 1.39 11.68 -10.16
N ILE A 305 0.17 11.72 -9.61
CA ILE A 305 -1.03 11.25 -10.32
C ILE A 305 -1.22 11.98 -11.66
N PHE A 306 -0.81 13.25 -11.71
CA PHE A 306 -0.97 14.15 -12.86
C PHE A 306 0.37 14.49 -13.51
N PHE A 307 1.30 13.52 -13.56
CA PHE A 307 2.61 13.59 -14.22
C PHE A 307 3.64 14.55 -13.61
N VAL A 308 3.34 15.16 -12.46
CA VAL A 308 4.29 15.99 -11.73
C VAL A 308 5.04 15.11 -10.73
N ASN A 309 6.02 14.35 -11.23
CA ASN A 309 6.84 13.49 -10.38
C ASN A 309 7.90 14.28 -9.60
N ARG A 310 8.23 15.50 -10.01
CA ARG A 310 9.28 16.33 -9.42
C ARG A 310 9.08 17.81 -9.74
N ILE A 311 9.27 18.66 -8.74
CA ILE A 311 9.22 20.13 -8.85
C ILE A 311 10.66 20.66 -8.65
N PRO A 312 11.36 21.10 -9.72
CA PRO A 312 12.68 21.69 -9.60
C PRO A 312 12.62 23.13 -9.05
N LEU A 313 13.47 23.47 -8.08
CA LEU A 313 13.76 24.84 -7.66
C LEU A 313 15.25 25.12 -7.83
N GLY A 314 15.64 25.66 -8.99
CA GLY A 314 17.05 25.86 -9.34
C GLY A 314 17.73 24.58 -9.85
N ARG A 315 19.07 24.58 -9.89
CA ARG A 315 19.86 23.48 -10.48
C ARG A 315 20.06 22.29 -9.54
N ASP A 316 20.18 22.57 -8.25
CA ASP A 316 20.61 21.58 -7.27
C ASP A 316 19.48 21.13 -6.35
N PHE A 317 18.29 21.72 -6.44
CA PHE A 317 17.19 21.42 -5.55
C PHE A 317 15.94 21.05 -6.33
N SER A 318 15.31 19.96 -5.91
CA SER A 318 13.97 19.61 -6.36
C SER A 318 13.23 18.91 -5.23
N PHE A 319 11.91 18.99 -5.23
CA PHE A 319 11.08 18.34 -4.24
C PHE A 319 9.78 17.84 -4.86
N ASN A 320 9.06 17.02 -4.13
CA ASN A 320 7.64 16.78 -4.37
C ASN A 320 6.96 16.66 -3.00
N PHE A 321 5.65 16.47 -2.99
CA PHE A 321 4.93 16.14 -1.78
C PHE A 321 3.74 15.25 -2.10
N PHE A 322 3.33 14.41 -1.16
CA PHE A 322 2.08 13.68 -1.27
C PHE A 322 1.53 13.35 0.12
N ALA A 323 0.22 13.30 0.26
CA ALA A 323 -0.43 12.86 1.48
C ALA A 323 -0.93 11.42 1.37
N GLN A 324 -1.00 10.75 2.50
CA GLN A 324 -1.56 9.41 2.61
C GLN A 324 -2.50 9.31 3.80
N TYR A 325 -3.55 8.52 3.63
CA TYR A 325 -4.44 8.06 4.66
C TYR A 325 -4.40 6.53 4.68
N ALA A 326 -4.22 5.95 5.87
CA ALA A 326 -4.34 4.53 6.09
C ALA A 326 -5.17 4.22 7.34
N PRO A 327 -6.11 3.26 7.28
CA PRO A 327 -6.75 2.73 8.47
C PRO A 327 -5.76 1.89 9.28
N THR A 328 -5.86 1.96 10.61
CA THR A 328 -4.99 1.24 11.55
C THR A 328 -5.82 0.54 12.63
N HIS A 329 -5.20 -0.35 13.40
CA HIS A 329 -5.88 -1.03 14.51
C HIS A 329 -6.36 -0.08 15.63
N PHE A 330 -5.73 1.10 15.77
CA PHE A 330 -6.13 2.13 16.72
C PHE A 330 -6.98 3.26 16.10
N GLY A 331 -7.24 3.23 14.79
CA GLY A 331 -8.05 4.23 14.10
C GLY A 331 -7.50 4.60 12.72
N ASN A 332 -6.64 5.62 12.63
CA ASN A 332 -6.03 6.01 11.36
C ASN A 332 -4.64 6.63 11.50
N ASP A 333 -3.93 6.62 10.38
CA ASP A 333 -2.75 7.44 10.14
C ASP A 333 -3.02 8.38 8.96
N ILE A 334 -2.68 9.66 9.15
CA ILE A 334 -2.61 10.67 8.08
C ILE A 334 -1.16 11.14 8.00
N ALA A 335 -0.54 10.93 6.85
CA ALA A 335 0.85 11.24 6.63
C ALA A 335 1.02 12.29 5.51
N LEU A 336 2.04 13.14 5.65
CA LEU A 336 2.57 13.98 4.58
C LEU A 336 4.01 13.56 4.32
N PHE A 337 4.30 13.17 3.08
CA PHE A 337 5.64 12.84 2.62
C PHE A 337 6.18 13.95 1.73
N VAL A 338 7.43 14.33 1.93
CA VAL A 338 8.13 15.36 1.18
C VAL A 338 9.49 14.81 0.73
N PRO A 339 9.56 14.11 -0.41
CA PRO A 339 10.83 13.72 -1.00
C PRO A 339 11.53 14.96 -1.57
N VAL A 340 12.83 15.07 -1.28
CA VAL A 340 13.71 16.18 -1.64
C VAL A 340 14.98 15.61 -2.26
N LYS A 341 15.41 16.22 -3.36
CA LYS A 341 16.75 16.02 -3.90
C LYS A 341 17.52 17.33 -3.74
N TYR A 342 18.63 17.29 -3.01
CA TYR A 342 19.56 18.40 -2.87
C TYR A 342 20.96 17.95 -3.28
N ARG A 343 21.48 18.47 -4.40
CA ARG A 343 22.72 18.00 -5.04
C ARG A 343 22.66 16.48 -5.28
N ASP A 344 23.56 15.74 -4.65
CA ASP A 344 23.64 14.27 -4.73
C ASP A 344 22.85 13.56 -3.61
N TYR A 345 22.20 14.30 -2.72
CA TYR A 345 21.44 13.74 -1.61
C TYR A 345 19.96 13.56 -1.98
N ASN A 346 19.44 12.37 -1.73
CA ASN A 346 18.03 12.02 -1.83
C ASN A 346 17.47 11.88 -0.42
N LEU A 347 16.68 12.85 0.02
CA LEU A 347 16.15 12.94 1.37
C LEU A 347 14.64 12.77 1.37
N LEU A 348 14.07 12.01 2.30
CA LEU A 348 12.64 11.98 2.56
C LEU A 348 12.39 12.61 3.93
N PHE A 349 11.44 13.53 3.99
CA PHE A 349 10.87 13.99 5.25
C PHE A 349 9.43 13.55 5.29
N ASP A 350 8.97 13.10 6.44
CA ASP A 350 7.57 12.81 6.63
C ASP A 350 7.07 13.21 8.02
N ALA A 351 5.78 13.46 8.09
CA ALA A 351 5.08 13.84 9.29
C ALA A 351 3.75 13.09 9.34
N HIS A 352 3.46 12.53 10.50
CA HIS A 352 2.30 11.69 10.74
C HIS A 352 1.40 12.30 11.81
N ARG A 353 0.09 12.16 11.60
CA ARG A 353 -0.93 12.35 12.62
C ARG A 353 -1.68 11.03 12.79
N TYR A 354 -1.49 10.40 13.94
CA TYR A 354 -2.17 9.18 14.32
C TYR A 354 -3.45 9.53 15.08
N GLY A 355 -4.61 9.07 14.62
CA GLY A 355 -5.90 9.31 15.25
C GLY A 355 -6.50 8.05 15.85
N SER A 356 -7.03 8.16 17.06
CA SER A 356 -8.00 7.21 17.63
C SER A 356 -9.33 7.90 17.90
N ARG A 357 -10.24 7.26 18.66
CA ARG A 357 -11.52 7.86 19.04
C ARG A 357 -11.35 9.13 19.89
N THR A 358 -10.38 9.09 20.81
CA THR A 358 -10.19 10.11 21.85
C THR A 358 -8.77 10.69 21.88
N ALA A 359 -7.77 9.94 21.41
CA ALA A 359 -6.37 10.37 21.42
C ALA A 359 -5.92 10.84 20.03
N ALA A 360 -4.93 11.75 20.03
CA ALA A 360 -4.16 12.12 18.86
C ALA A 360 -2.66 12.02 19.15
N GLY A 361 -1.99 11.28 18.28
CA GLY A 361 -0.56 11.06 18.25
C GLY A 361 0.11 11.74 17.06
N TYR A 362 1.43 11.86 17.12
CA TYR A 362 2.23 12.45 16.05
C TYR A 362 3.50 11.64 15.82
N GLY A 363 4.01 11.67 14.59
CA GLY A 363 5.28 11.07 14.22
C GLY A 363 6.01 11.90 13.19
N ILE A 364 7.31 11.65 13.08
CA ILE A 364 8.19 12.23 12.08
C ILE A 364 9.12 11.16 11.54
N GLY A 365 9.48 11.28 10.27
CA GLY A 365 10.44 10.41 9.62
C GLY A 365 11.48 11.18 8.82
N LEU A 366 12.66 10.58 8.72
CA LEU A 366 13.78 11.05 7.94
C LEU A 366 14.41 9.87 7.17
N GLY A 367 14.42 9.97 5.85
CA GLY A 367 15.09 9.03 4.96
C GLY A 367 16.26 9.66 4.22
N LEU A 368 17.31 8.88 3.96
CA LEU A 368 18.42 9.18 3.07
C LEU A 368 18.62 7.97 2.14
N PHE A 369 18.48 8.17 0.83
CA PHE A 369 18.46 7.07 -0.15
C PHE A 369 19.63 7.11 -1.14
N GLY A 370 20.23 5.96 -1.40
CA GLY A 370 21.31 5.78 -2.36
C GLY A 370 22.58 6.56 -2.00
N PHE A 371 22.84 6.78 -0.71
CA PHE A 371 24.04 7.50 -0.26
C PHE A 371 25.28 6.70 -0.61
N ARG A 372 26.21 7.29 -1.35
CA ARG A 372 27.42 6.60 -1.83
C ARG A 372 28.45 6.51 -0.71
N LEU A 373 28.77 5.28 -0.29
CA LEU A 373 29.86 4.98 0.63
C LEU A 373 31.16 4.62 -0.12
N GLY A 374 31.04 4.25 -1.39
CA GLY A 374 32.15 3.98 -2.30
C GLY A 374 31.65 3.78 -3.73
N GLU A 375 32.53 3.38 -4.65
CA GLU A 375 32.17 3.25 -6.08
C GLU A 375 31.12 2.17 -6.35
N ARG A 376 31.10 1.11 -5.53
CA ARG A 376 30.20 -0.05 -5.68
C ARG A 376 29.29 -0.27 -4.49
N LEU A 377 29.24 0.68 -3.55
CA LEU A 377 28.47 0.56 -2.33
C LEU A 377 27.64 1.81 -2.10
N THR A 378 26.32 1.64 -2.04
CA THR A 378 25.40 2.66 -1.55
C THR A 378 24.71 2.17 -0.29
N THR A 379 24.13 3.08 0.47
CA THR A 379 23.26 2.73 1.58
C THR A 379 22.01 3.59 1.59
N ASP A 380 20.92 2.97 1.99
CA ASP A 380 19.71 3.66 2.43
C ASP A 380 19.71 3.71 3.97
N LEU A 381 19.14 4.78 4.51
CA LEU A 381 18.91 4.98 5.94
C LEU A 381 17.51 5.57 6.11
N GLU A 382 16.68 4.99 6.96
CA GLU A 382 15.40 5.56 7.37
C GLU A 382 15.27 5.53 8.89
N LEU A 383 14.83 6.64 9.47
CA LEU A 383 14.52 6.80 10.89
C LEU A 383 13.09 7.30 11.00
N ASP A 384 12.26 6.55 11.73
CA ASP A 384 10.90 6.93 12.08
C ASP A 384 10.80 7.10 13.59
N LEU A 385 10.17 8.16 14.06
CA LEU A 385 9.87 8.40 15.47
C LEU A 385 8.37 8.69 15.61
N TRP A 386 7.74 8.12 16.62
CA TRP A 386 6.31 8.26 16.80
C TRP A 386 5.88 8.34 18.26
N ASN A 387 4.69 8.91 18.45
CA ASN A 387 3.90 8.85 19.66
C ASN A 387 2.46 8.50 19.26
N GLN A 388 2.14 7.21 19.18
CA GLN A 388 0.90 6.68 18.59
C GLN A 388 -0.14 6.33 19.68
N PRO A 389 -1.45 6.42 19.41
CA PRO A 389 -2.45 5.79 20.27
C PRO A 389 -2.19 4.30 20.46
N VAL A 390 -2.38 3.79 21.67
CA VAL A 390 -2.19 2.36 21.98
C VAL A 390 -3.36 1.50 21.51
N SER A 391 -4.56 2.07 21.46
CA SER A 391 -5.78 1.41 21.01
C SER A 391 -6.82 2.46 20.59
N PHE A 392 -7.95 2.00 20.04
CA PHE A 392 -8.99 2.91 19.57
C PHE A 392 -9.72 3.66 20.69
N LEU A 393 -10.01 2.98 21.81
CA LEU A 393 -10.86 3.51 22.88
C LEU A 393 -10.09 4.11 24.06
N ILE A 394 -8.81 3.78 24.21
CA ILE A 394 -8.00 4.24 25.34
C ILE A 394 -7.31 5.55 24.96
N ASP A 395 -7.44 6.57 25.82
CA ASP A 395 -6.72 7.85 25.69
C ASP A 395 -5.28 7.75 26.22
N GLU A 396 -4.54 6.78 25.67
CA GLU A 396 -3.13 6.56 25.98
C GLU A 396 -2.31 6.49 24.70
N LYS A 397 -1.05 6.90 24.81
CA LYS A 397 -0.12 6.92 23.69
C LYS A 397 1.18 6.23 24.06
N GLN A 398 1.82 5.61 23.07
CA GLN A 398 3.16 5.08 23.20
C GLN A 398 4.15 5.79 22.29
N ALA A 399 5.26 6.22 22.89
CA ALA A 399 6.43 6.65 22.15
C ALA A 399 7.19 5.44 21.59
N GLY A 400 7.75 5.58 20.40
CA GLY A 400 8.57 4.57 19.77
C GLY A 400 9.30 5.09 18.54
N GLY A 401 9.96 4.17 17.85
CA GLY A 401 10.65 4.47 16.60
C GLY A 401 11.15 3.22 15.88
N ALA A 402 11.56 3.42 14.64
CA ALA A 402 12.19 2.43 13.79
C ALA A 402 13.46 3.01 13.15
N LEU A 403 14.46 2.15 12.97
CA LEU A 403 15.67 2.45 12.22
C LEU A 403 15.87 1.35 11.17
N SER A 404 16.00 1.77 9.92
CA SER A 404 16.28 0.89 8.79
C SER A 404 17.60 1.30 8.14
N ILE A 405 18.47 0.32 7.89
CA ILE A 405 19.74 0.51 7.19
C ILE A 405 19.79 -0.52 6.05
N GLY A 406 20.04 -0.05 4.84
CA GLY A 406 20.02 -0.87 3.62
C GLY A 406 21.26 -0.69 2.76
N PRO A 407 22.42 -1.30 3.08
CA PRO A 407 23.54 -1.35 2.15
C PRO A 407 23.21 -2.15 0.88
N THR A 408 23.61 -1.61 -0.27
CA THR A 408 23.48 -2.22 -1.59
C THR A 408 24.85 -2.25 -2.29
N PHE A 409 25.28 -3.45 -2.66
CA PHE A 409 26.54 -3.69 -3.36
C PHE A 409 26.31 -3.97 -4.85
N TYR A 410 26.99 -3.22 -5.71
CA TYR A 410 26.88 -3.33 -7.17
C TYR A 410 27.97 -4.24 -7.74
N PHE A 411 27.57 -5.41 -8.24
CA PHE A 411 28.45 -6.30 -9.00
C PHE A 411 28.72 -5.76 -10.41
N SER A 412 27.70 -5.12 -10.99
CA SER A 412 27.77 -4.47 -12.29
C SER A 412 26.82 -3.25 -12.32
N LYS A 413 26.75 -2.58 -13.48
CA LYS A 413 25.74 -1.51 -13.69
C LYS A 413 24.31 -2.05 -13.67
N THR A 414 24.13 -3.35 -13.87
CA THR A 414 22.82 -4.01 -14.02
C THR A 414 22.43 -4.82 -12.79
N ILE A 415 23.38 -5.43 -12.09
CA ILE A 415 23.08 -6.37 -11.00
C ILE A 415 23.70 -5.86 -9.70
N SER A 416 22.88 -5.81 -8.65
CA SER A 416 23.32 -5.56 -7.28
C SER A 416 22.68 -6.54 -6.31
N ALA A 417 23.25 -6.66 -5.11
CA ALA A 417 22.61 -7.31 -3.97
C ALA A 417 22.49 -6.31 -2.82
N TYR A 418 21.47 -6.51 -1.99
CA TYR A 418 21.25 -5.69 -0.81
C TYR A 418 21.03 -6.55 0.42
N VAL A 419 21.33 -5.94 1.57
CA VAL A 419 20.87 -6.40 2.88
C VAL A 419 20.17 -5.22 3.52
N ARG A 420 18.95 -5.41 4.01
CA ARG A 420 18.21 -4.40 4.78
C ARG A 420 17.98 -4.91 6.19
N ILE A 421 18.40 -4.14 7.17
CA ILE A 421 18.23 -4.43 8.59
C ILE A 421 17.29 -3.36 9.14
N THR A 422 16.18 -3.78 9.74
CA THR A 422 15.19 -2.87 10.31
C THR A 422 14.91 -3.28 11.75
N GLY A 423 15.25 -2.40 12.69
CA GLY A 423 14.89 -2.55 14.10
C GLY A 423 13.79 -1.56 14.46
N LYS A 424 12.76 -2.01 15.18
CA LYS A 424 11.72 -1.12 15.72
C LYS A 424 11.36 -1.42 17.15
N THR A 425 10.95 -0.40 17.87
CA THR A 425 10.30 -0.55 19.18
C THR A 425 8.84 -0.99 19.02
N ARG A 426 8.11 -1.13 20.14
CA ARG A 426 6.65 -1.33 20.08
C ARG A 426 5.99 -0.18 19.32
N GLY A 427 4.87 -0.48 18.68
CA GLY A 427 4.07 0.46 17.89
C GLY A 427 3.87 -0.05 16.47
N TRP A 428 2.92 0.55 15.75
CA TRP A 428 2.61 0.19 14.37
C TRP A 428 3.49 0.96 13.39
N GLN A 429 3.89 0.28 12.33
CA GLN A 429 4.58 0.85 11.18
C GLN A 429 3.98 0.19 9.94
N MET A 430 3.56 0.99 8.96
CA MET A 430 3.03 0.46 7.71
C MET A 430 4.04 -0.46 7.02
N GLY A 431 3.59 -1.64 6.55
CA GLY A 431 4.48 -2.64 5.94
C GLY A 431 5.25 -3.49 6.96
N ASN A 432 4.87 -3.46 8.24
CA ASN A 432 5.44 -4.29 9.28
C ASN A 432 4.33 -5.00 10.08
N PRO A 433 4.22 -6.34 10.04
CA PRO A 433 3.13 -7.05 10.68
C PRO A 433 3.21 -7.08 12.22
N TYR A 434 4.38 -6.77 12.78
CA TYR A 434 4.61 -6.85 14.22
C TYR A 434 4.11 -5.57 14.91
N LEU A 435 3.23 -5.68 15.91
CA LEU A 435 2.90 -4.54 16.80
C LEU A 435 3.94 -4.39 17.93
N ASP A 436 4.60 -5.49 18.30
CA ASP A 436 5.67 -5.50 19.29
C ASP A 436 7.04 -5.07 18.73
N ARG A 437 8.08 -5.12 19.56
CA ARG A 437 9.45 -4.88 19.12
C ARG A 437 9.84 -5.93 18.09
N ASN A 438 10.54 -5.52 17.05
CA ASN A 438 10.97 -6.42 15.99
C ASN A 438 12.34 -6.04 15.44
N LEU A 439 13.14 -7.05 15.09
CA LEU A 439 14.36 -6.90 14.31
C LEU A 439 14.22 -7.79 13.08
N SER A 440 14.15 -7.16 11.91
CA SER A 440 14.05 -7.86 10.63
C SER A 440 15.31 -7.70 9.80
N VAL A 441 15.62 -8.75 9.05
CA VAL A 441 16.72 -8.76 8.07
C VAL A 441 16.17 -9.28 6.74
N ARG A 442 16.27 -8.45 5.70
CA ARG A 442 15.95 -8.82 4.33
C ARG A 442 17.19 -8.88 3.48
N VAL A 443 17.29 -9.90 2.64
CA VAL A 443 18.36 -10.06 1.65
C VAL A 443 17.73 -10.26 0.29
N GLY A 444 18.26 -9.57 -0.72
CA GLY A 444 17.74 -9.65 -2.07
C GLY A 444 18.73 -9.19 -3.13
N THR A 445 18.27 -9.24 -4.38
CA THR A 445 19.01 -8.73 -5.54
C THR A 445 18.22 -7.69 -6.28
N ASN A 446 18.90 -6.80 -7.00
CA ASN A 446 18.27 -5.86 -7.91
C ASN A 446 18.71 -6.11 -9.35
N ILE A 447 17.79 -5.89 -10.28
CA ILE A 447 18.07 -5.80 -11.71
C ILE A 447 17.78 -4.38 -12.16
N ASN A 448 18.79 -3.66 -12.64
CA ASN A 448 18.73 -2.25 -13.03
C ASN A 448 19.12 -2.08 -14.50
N ILE A 449 18.14 -2.04 -15.40
CA ILE A 449 18.38 -1.79 -16.82
C ILE A 449 18.41 -0.29 -17.07
N ARG A 450 19.54 0.21 -17.59
CA ARG A 450 19.74 1.62 -17.93
C ARG A 450 19.40 1.88 -19.39
N LYS A 451 18.95 3.11 -19.69
CA LYS A 451 18.84 3.54 -21.09
C LYS A 451 20.25 3.68 -21.70
N PRO A 452 20.45 3.35 -22.99
CA PRO A 452 21.67 3.69 -23.70
C PRO A 452 21.86 5.20 -23.71
N ASP A 453 23.10 5.67 -23.50
CA ASP A 453 23.47 7.08 -23.52
C ASP A 453 23.23 7.75 -24.89
#